data_AF-C3Y5M3-F1
#
_entry.id   AF-C3Y5M3-F1
#
_cell.length_a   1.000
_cell.length_b   1.000
_cell.length_c   1.000
_cell.angle_alpha   90.00
_cell.angle_beta   90.00
_cell.angle_gamma   90.00
#
_symmetry.space_group_name_H-M   'P 1'
#
loop_
_entity.id
_entity.type
_entity.pdbx_description
1 polymer ?
#
loop_
_entity_poly.entity_id
_entity_poly.type
_entity_poly.pdbx_seq_one_letter_code
_entity_poly.pdbx_strand_id
1 'polypeptide(L)'
;MATPSPELMPLWAGLAVSGSVLIATVAAVVTYCHSRQQARRDQRLRARLSRVNEQLSKLYGPLYGNRLANHKAYAQALGTHSTLDSYLNDALQTWQMDRHTGSMMLSRWRTFLFYIMYPLDLKAEEIIRDNIHLCEGHFPQGFADFLFHTNYLRIVLSHWQLRKDGTLDTELEYAQEDDFYRENNGGFAFHYPIFDQLDVFVKDTYESLLLHQQGLLKALKEGDSGEVGTVLVSPRGAEQATEVTEVYPIYVPVGPAKGGKGATNGHGSVRKDIEDRDALTMEPDDVSLYLPANSLRGNGMTSVTSRESGDRVTEVEERTSTAIEDNVYMIYHKAPEPYEVPVEPSRKSPDRDAVKKGKMEDKLQELRQELQSVVYVPNQ
;
A
#
# COMPACT_ATOMS: atom_id res chain seq x y z
N MET A 1 -61.80 36.37 -51.74
CA MET A 1 -61.58 35.20 -50.87
C MET A 1 -62.64 34.17 -51.21
N ALA A 2 -62.26 33.04 -51.82
CA ALA A 2 -63.21 31.98 -52.14
C ALA A 2 -63.51 31.20 -50.86
N THR A 3 -64.77 31.19 -50.42
CA THR A 3 -65.22 30.34 -49.31
C THR A 3 -65.35 28.90 -49.79
N PRO A 4 -64.87 27.91 -49.02
CA PRO A 4 -64.99 26.51 -49.41
C PRO A 4 -66.46 26.08 -49.50
N SER A 5 -66.75 25.17 -50.44
CA SER A 5 -68.08 24.58 -50.62
C SER A 5 -68.52 23.88 -49.32
N PRO A 6 -69.76 24.10 -48.83
CA PRO A 6 -70.29 23.47 -47.62
C PRO A 6 -70.33 21.93 -47.70
N GLU A 7 -70.34 21.35 -48.91
CA GLU A 7 -70.33 19.89 -49.11
C GLU A 7 -68.97 19.25 -48.76
N LEU A 8 -67.87 20.01 -48.74
CA LEU A 8 -66.53 19.49 -48.41
C LEU A 8 -66.17 19.59 -46.92
N MET A 9 -66.93 20.36 -46.14
CA MET A 9 -66.71 20.57 -44.70
C MET A 9 -66.53 19.29 -43.86
N PRO A 10 -67.34 18.22 -44.01
CA PRO A 10 -67.17 17.01 -43.22
C PRO A 10 -65.87 16.25 -43.55
N LEU A 11 -65.40 16.32 -44.80
CA LEU A 11 -64.17 15.65 -45.24
C LEU A 11 -62.94 16.34 -44.64
N TRP A 12 -62.91 17.68 -44.63
CA TRP A 12 -61.87 18.46 -43.97
C TRP A 12 -61.82 18.22 -42.45
N ALA A 13 -62.99 18.11 -41.80
CA ALA A 13 -63.06 17.79 -40.38
C ALA A 13 -62.48 16.40 -40.08
N GLY A 14 -62.79 15.39 -40.88
CA GLY A 14 -62.24 14.04 -40.73
C GLY A 14 -60.71 14.00 -40.91
N LEU A 15 -60.19 14.69 -41.93
CA LEU A 15 -58.75 14.80 -42.16
C LEU A 15 -58.04 15.50 -40.99
N ALA A 16 -58.61 16.58 -40.47
CA ALA A 16 -58.03 17.31 -39.34
C ALA A 16 -57.92 16.43 -38.07
N VAL A 17 -58.96 15.65 -37.75
CA VAL A 17 -58.95 14.74 -36.59
C VAL A 17 -57.96 13.59 -36.79
N SER A 18 -57.93 12.98 -37.98
CA SER A 18 -56.97 11.90 -38.26
C SER A 18 -55.51 12.38 -38.20
N GLY A 19 -55.24 13.59 -38.71
CA GLY A 19 -53.92 14.21 -38.65
C GLY A 19 -53.46 14.51 -37.22
N SER A 20 -54.36 15.01 -36.36
CA SER A 20 -54.02 15.32 -34.97
C SER A 20 -53.70 14.07 -34.15
N VAL A 21 -54.45 12.98 -34.33
CA VAL A 21 -54.17 11.68 -33.69
C VAL A 21 -52.82 11.13 -34.13
N LEU A 22 -52.48 11.23 -35.42
CA LEU A 22 -51.19 10.76 -35.93
C LEU A 22 -50.03 11.56 -35.35
N ILE A 23 -50.14 12.90 -35.31
CA ILE A 23 -49.11 13.77 -34.71
C ILE A 23 -48.94 13.46 -33.22
N ALA A 24 -50.03 13.31 -32.47
CA ALA A 24 -49.98 12.98 -31.05
C ALA A 24 -49.33 11.61 -30.81
N THR A 25 -49.63 10.62 -31.66
CA THR A 25 -49.03 9.29 -31.58
C THR A 25 -47.53 9.34 -31.86
N VAL A 26 -47.10 10.06 -32.89
CA VAL A 26 -45.67 10.24 -33.20
C VAL A 26 -44.94 10.95 -32.05
N ALA A 27 -45.51 12.03 -31.51
CA ALA A 27 -44.95 12.73 -30.36
C ALA A 27 -44.80 11.80 -29.14
N ALA A 28 -45.83 11.01 -28.83
CA ALA A 28 -45.79 10.05 -27.73
C ALA A 28 -44.70 8.99 -27.91
N VAL A 29 -44.54 8.45 -29.13
CA VAL A 29 -43.49 7.48 -29.43
C VAL A 29 -42.09 8.10 -29.29
N VAL A 30 -41.88 9.32 -29.80
CA VAL A 30 -40.60 10.04 -29.66
C VAL A 30 -40.27 10.30 -28.19
N THR A 31 -41.23 10.80 -27.41
CA THR A 31 -41.05 11.02 -25.96
C THR A 31 -40.74 9.72 -25.22
N TYR A 32 -41.43 8.62 -25.54
CA TYR A 32 -41.16 7.30 -24.94
C TYR A 32 -39.76 6.79 -25.28
N CYS A 33 -39.34 6.88 -26.54
CA CYS A 33 -38.01 6.49 -26.98
C CYS A 33 -36.92 7.32 -26.30
N HIS A 34 -37.09 8.64 -26.23
CA HIS A 34 -36.17 9.55 -25.55
C HIS A 34 -36.06 9.23 -24.05
N SER A 35 -37.21 9.10 -23.35
CA SER A 35 -37.26 8.75 -21.93
C SER A 35 -36.59 7.40 -21.64
N ARG A 36 -36.85 6.38 -22.48
CA ARG A 36 -36.22 5.06 -22.35
C ARG A 36 -34.71 5.11 -22.58
N GLN A 37 -34.25 5.91 -23.55
CA GLN A 37 -32.83 6.08 -23.81
C GLN A 37 -32.14 6.81 -22.66
N GLN A 38 -32.77 7.85 -22.12
CA GLN A 38 -32.29 8.58 -20.95
C GLN A 38 -32.22 7.68 -19.71
N ALA A 39 -33.27 6.92 -19.41
CA ALA A 39 -33.29 5.98 -18.28
C ALA A 39 -32.17 4.93 -18.37
N ARG A 40 -31.88 4.41 -19.57
CA ARG A 40 -30.77 3.47 -19.80
C ARG A 40 -29.41 4.13 -19.60
N ARG A 41 -29.24 5.39 -20.00
CA ARG A 41 -28.00 6.16 -19.77
C ARG A 41 -27.79 6.41 -18.29
N ASP A 42 -28.81 6.90 -17.59
CA ASP A 42 -28.76 7.14 -16.14
C ASP A 42 -28.42 5.86 -15.38
N GLN A 43 -29.00 4.72 -15.77
CA GLN A 43 -28.68 3.43 -15.17
C GLN A 43 -27.21 3.06 -15.36
N ARG A 44 -26.64 3.27 -16.56
CA ARG A 44 -25.21 3.01 -16.83
C ARG A 44 -24.31 3.94 -16.03
N LEU A 45 -24.64 5.24 -15.94
CA LEU A 45 -23.89 6.21 -15.15
C LEU A 45 -23.91 5.86 -13.66
N ARG A 46 -25.09 5.50 -13.11
CA ARG A 46 -25.21 5.05 -11.72
C ARG A 46 -24.43 3.76 -11.47
N ALA A 47 -24.45 2.81 -12.39
CA ALA A 47 -23.67 1.57 -12.26
C ALA A 47 -22.15 1.85 -12.24
N ARG A 48 -21.66 2.72 -13.14
CA ARG A 48 -20.26 3.16 -13.15
C ARG A 48 -19.88 3.91 -11.87
N LEU A 49 -20.72 4.84 -11.44
CA LEU A 49 -20.50 5.60 -10.20
C LEU A 49 -20.46 4.67 -8.99
N SER A 50 -21.38 3.70 -8.91
CA SER A 50 -21.37 2.67 -7.87
C SER A 50 -20.06 1.90 -7.87
N ARG A 51 -19.56 1.51 -9.04
CA ARG A 51 -18.28 0.79 -9.17
C ARG A 51 -17.09 1.61 -8.69
N VAL A 52 -16.99 2.88 -9.11
CA VAL A 52 -15.94 3.81 -8.66
C VAL A 52 -16.04 4.04 -7.15
N ASN A 53 -17.25 4.17 -6.61
CA ASN A 53 -17.45 4.27 -5.17
C ASN A 53 -16.96 3.03 -4.42
N GLU A 54 -17.17 1.83 -4.95
CA GLU A 54 -16.64 0.60 -4.36
C GLU A 54 -15.11 0.58 -4.40
N GLN A 55 -14.50 0.93 -5.52
CA GLN A 55 -13.04 1.02 -5.64
C GLN A 55 -12.45 1.99 -4.61
N LEU A 56 -13.04 3.19 -4.48
CA LEU A 56 -12.60 4.20 -3.52
C LEU A 56 -12.83 3.75 -2.07
N SER A 57 -14.01 3.23 -1.74
CA SER A 57 -14.37 2.94 -0.34
C SER A 57 -13.77 1.65 0.20
N LYS A 58 -13.56 0.64 -0.64
CA LYS A 58 -13.12 -0.70 -0.21
C LYS A 58 -11.65 -0.98 -0.50
N LEU A 59 -11.09 -0.47 -1.60
CA LEU A 59 -9.71 -0.75 -2.02
C LEU A 59 -8.81 0.48 -1.84
N TYR A 60 -8.91 1.47 -2.73
CA TYR A 60 -7.90 2.52 -2.84
C TYR A 60 -7.94 3.54 -1.71
N GLY A 61 -9.11 3.88 -1.14
CA GLY A 61 -9.20 4.79 -0.01
C GLY A 61 -8.56 4.22 1.27
N PRO A 62 -8.98 3.02 1.75
CA PRO A 62 -8.34 2.37 2.88
C PRO A 62 -6.85 2.10 2.65
N LEU A 63 -6.47 1.66 1.46
CA LEU A 63 -5.06 1.40 1.13
C LEU A 63 -4.23 2.68 1.15
N TYR A 64 -4.72 3.77 0.54
CA TYR A 64 -4.06 5.07 0.55
C TYR A 64 -3.89 5.61 1.97
N GLY A 65 -4.95 5.56 2.79
CA GLY A 65 -4.89 5.99 4.19
C GLY A 65 -3.90 5.16 5.01
N ASN A 66 -3.86 3.84 4.80
CA ASN A 66 -2.93 2.94 5.46
C ASN A 66 -1.47 3.24 5.06
N ARG A 67 -1.19 3.39 3.76
CA ARG A 67 0.15 3.74 3.25
C ARG A 67 0.64 5.10 3.74
N LEU A 68 -0.23 6.11 3.73
CA LEU A 68 0.07 7.43 4.28
C LEU A 68 0.41 7.37 5.78
N ALA A 69 -0.32 6.55 6.55
CA ALA A 69 -0.02 6.34 7.97
C ALA A 69 1.33 5.64 8.17
N ASN A 70 1.62 4.61 7.38
CA ASN A 70 2.90 3.90 7.41
C ASN A 70 4.06 4.84 7.08
N HIS A 71 3.99 5.59 5.98
CA HIS A 71 5.03 6.55 5.58
C HIS A 71 5.35 7.57 6.68
N LYS A 72 4.31 8.14 7.31
CA LYS A 72 4.50 9.10 8.42
C LYS A 72 5.13 8.45 9.64
N ALA A 73 4.68 7.25 10.00
CA ALA A 73 5.23 6.50 11.14
C ALA A 73 6.70 6.14 10.90
N TYR A 74 7.04 5.71 9.68
CA TYR A 74 8.40 5.37 9.27
C TYR A 74 9.33 6.59 9.35
N ALA A 75 8.92 7.72 8.77
CA ALA A 75 9.69 8.97 8.85
C ALA A 75 9.92 9.40 10.31
N GLN A 76 8.90 9.28 11.16
CA GLN A 76 9.01 9.59 12.59
C GLN A 76 9.96 8.63 13.33
N ALA A 77 9.98 7.35 12.98
CA ALA A 77 10.84 6.36 13.59
C ALA A 77 12.32 6.56 13.25
N LEU A 78 12.62 6.94 12.00
CA LEU A 78 13.98 7.27 11.56
C LEU A 78 14.50 8.58 12.17
N GLY A 79 13.60 9.52 12.48
CA GLY A 79 13.97 10.79 13.10
C GLY A 79 14.80 11.67 12.16
N THR A 80 16.07 11.85 12.46
CA THR A 80 17.01 12.64 11.65
C THR A 80 17.65 11.87 10.49
N HIS A 81 17.46 10.54 10.44
CA HIS A 81 18.04 9.70 9.40
C HIS A 81 17.18 9.74 8.14
N SER A 82 17.82 9.85 6.98
CA SER A 82 17.13 9.86 5.69
C SER A 82 16.69 8.47 5.24
N THR A 83 17.41 7.42 5.65
CA THR A 83 17.16 6.03 5.27
C THR A 83 17.32 5.08 6.45
N LEU A 84 16.77 3.87 6.33
CA LEU A 84 16.96 2.81 7.31
C LEU A 84 18.44 2.40 7.38
N ASP A 85 19.11 2.31 6.23
CA ASP A 85 20.54 1.99 6.18
C ASP A 85 21.38 3.00 6.98
N SER A 86 21.07 4.30 6.88
CA SER A 86 21.74 5.32 7.68
C SER A 86 21.49 5.15 9.17
N TYR A 87 20.27 4.81 9.58
CA TYR A 87 19.91 4.56 10.98
C TYR A 87 20.64 3.32 11.53
N LEU A 88 20.64 2.22 10.78
CA LEU A 88 21.26 0.96 11.19
C LEU A 88 22.79 1.08 11.26
N ASN A 89 23.40 1.80 10.32
CA ASN A 89 24.84 2.08 10.34
C ASN A 89 25.24 2.91 11.57
N ASP A 90 24.47 3.95 11.93
CA ASP A 90 24.71 4.74 13.14
C ASP A 90 24.53 3.89 14.41
N ALA A 91 23.51 3.03 14.44
CA ALA A 91 23.28 2.09 15.52
C ALA A 91 24.45 1.09 15.67
N LEU A 92 25.00 0.59 14.56
CA LEU A 92 26.14 -0.32 14.56
C LEU A 92 27.42 0.37 15.06
N GLN A 93 27.74 1.55 14.54
CA GLN A 93 28.90 2.33 15.01
C GLN A 93 28.78 2.66 16.49
N THR A 94 27.59 3.06 16.93
CA THR A 94 27.30 3.31 18.35
C THR A 94 27.45 2.05 19.17
N TRP A 95 27.00 0.89 18.68
CA TRP A 95 27.15 -0.40 19.37
C TRP A 95 28.61 -0.83 19.52
N GLN A 96 29.44 -0.58 18.50
CA GLN A 96 30.88 -0.86 18.57
C GLN A 96 31.59 -0.05 19.66
N MET A 97 31.15 1.19 19.89
CA MET A 97 31.69 2.09 20.92
C MET A 97 31.05 1.88 22.30
N ASP A 98 29.74 1.74 22.34
CA ASP A 98 28.90 1.50 23.51
C ASP A 98 27.79 0.51 23.17
N ARG A 99 28.04 -0.75 23.54
CA ARG A 99 27.16 -1.89 23.28
C ARG A 99 25.74 -1.65 23.77
N HIS A 100 25.55 -0.98 24.91
CA HIS A 100 24.23 -0.76 25.47
C HIS A 100 23.41 0.20 24.61
N THR A 101 23.99 1.36 24.27
CA THR A 101 23.29 2.39 23.49
C THR A 101 22.94 1.93 22.09
N GLY A 102 23.87 1.29 21.37
CA GLY A 102 23.59 0.78 20.02
C GLY A 102 22.54 -0.34 20.02
N SER A 103 22.56 -1.22 21.04
CA SER A 103 21.52 -2.25 21.23
C SER A 103 20.14 -1.62 21.48
N MET A 104 20.06 -0.52 22.24
CA MET A 104 18.80 0.19 22.45
C MET A 104 18.25 0.82 21.17
N MET A 105 19.12 1.34 20.29
CA MET A 105 18.70 1.86 18.99
C MET A 105 18.08 0.74 18.13
N LEU A 106 18.78 -0.39 18.01
CA LEU A 106 18.26 -1.54 17.27
C LEU A 106 16.95 -2.08 17.88
N SER A 107 16.88 -2.18 19.21
CA SER A 107 15.65 -2.56 19.93
C SER A 107 14.48 -1.66 19.60
N ARG A 108 14.73 -0.34 19.57
CA ARG A 108 13.70 0.65 19.26
C ARG A 108 13.19 0.46 17.83
N TRP A 109 14.08 0.23 16.88
CA TRP A 109 13.70 -0.06 15.49
C TRP A 109 12.87 -1.35 15.39
N ARG A 110 13.35 -2.48 15.94
CA ARG A 110 12.63 -3.76 15.87
C ARG A 110 11.27 -3.69 16.57
N THR A 111 11.20 -3.01 17.72
CA THR A 111 9.93 -2.75 18.41
C THR A 111 8.98 -1.94 17.54
N PHE A 112 9.46 -0.88 16.90
CA PHE A 112 8.67 -0.08 15.97
C PHE A 112 8.17 -0.90 14.78
N LEU A 113 9.04 -1.69 14.15
CA LEU A 113 8.68 -2.56 13.03
C LEU A 113 7.61 -3.57 13.43
N PHE A 114 7.80 -4.26 14.55
CA PHE A 114 6.91 -5.30 15.03
C PHE A 114 5.53 -4.78 15.45
N TYR A 115 5.48 -3.67 16.19
CA TYR A 115 4.23 -3.17 16.79
C TYR A 115 3.49 -2.14 15.94
N ILE A 116 4.17 -1.47 15.00
CA ILE A 116 3.58 -0.39 14.22
C ILE A 116 3.54 -0.73 12.73
N MET A 117 4.70 -0.91 12.10
CA MET A 117 4.74 -1.09 10.63
C MET A 117 4.13 -2.41 10.18
N TYR A 118 4.55 -3.52 10.76
CA TYR A 118 4.12 -4.83 10.32
C TYR A 118 2.59 -5.04 10.43
N PRO A 119 1.91 -4.61 11.53
CA PRO A 119 0.45 -4.61 11.57
C PRO A 119 -0.20 -3.75 10.47
N LEU A 120 0.39 -2.60 10.11
CA LEU A 120 -0.09 -1.78 9.00
C LEU A 120 0.09 -2.49 7.65
N ASP A 121 1.19 -3.22 7.47
CA ASP A 121 1.46 -3.99 6.25
C ASP A 121 0.52 -5.19 6.12
N LEU A 122 0.27 -5.93 7.21
CA LEU A 122 -0.74 -6.99 7.23
C LEU A 122 -2.13 -6.45 6.88
N LYS A 123 -2.48 -5.25 7.36
CA LYS A 123 -3.76 -4.63 7.00
C LYS A 123 -3.81 -4.23 5.52
N ALA A 124 -2.72 -3.74 4.95
CA ALA A 124 -2.65 -3.45 3.52
C ALA A 124 -2.76 -4.73 2.67
N GLU A 125 -2.07 -5.80 3.05
CA GLU A 125 -2.19 -7.13 2.42
C GLU A 125 -3.65 -7.61 2.44
N GLU A 126 -4.33 -7.50 3.58
CA GLU A 126 -5.74 -7.87 3.72
C GLU A 126 -6.63 -7.04 2.76
N ILE A 127 -6.44 -5.71 2.73
CA ILE A 127 -7.18 -4.82 1.83
C ILE A 127 -7.00 -5.23 0.36
N ILE A 128 -5.75 -5.46 -0.05
CA ILE A 128 -5.40 -5.87 -1.42
C ILE A 128 -6.04 -7.22 -1.73
N ARG A 129 -5.80 -8.24 -0.91
CA ARG A 129 -6.28 -9.61 -1.13
C ARG A 129 -7.81 -9.67 -1.23
N ASP A 130 -8.50 -9.02 -0.31
CA ASP A 130 -9.96 -9.13 -0.20
C ASP A 130 -10.69 -8.29 -1.27
N ASN A 131 -10.04 -7.26 -1.82
CA ASN A 131 -10.64 -6.31 -2.75
C ASN A 131 -9.95 -6.25 -4.13
N ILE A 132 -9.05 -7.19 -4.45
CA ILE A 132 -8.30 -7.17 -5.71
C ILE A 132 -9.19 -7.21 -6.96
N HIS A 133 -10.35 -7.86 -6.84
CA HIS A 133 -11.37 -7.93 -7.89
C HIS A 133 -11.97 -6.56 -8.27
N LEU A 134 -11.70 -5.51 -7.48
CA LEU A 134 -12.07 -4.13 -7.78
C LEU A 134 -11.04 -3.43 -8.69
N CYS A 135 -9.82 -3.95 -8.80
CA CYS A 135 -8.80 -3.45 -9.72
C CYS A 135 -9.24 -3.68 -11.18
N GLU A 136 -9.01 -2.69 -12.04
CA GLU A 136 -9.28 -2.80 -13.48
C GLU A 136 -7.96 -3.10 -14.23
N GLY A 137 -8.03 -3.93 -15.27
CA GLY A 137 -6.87 -4.26 -16.10
C GLY A 137 -6.01 -5.39 -15.53
N HIS A 138 -4.69 -5.23 -15.63
CA HIS A 138 -3.71 -6.22 -15.16
C HIS A 138 -3.39 -6.04 -13.69
N PHE A 139 -2.93 -7.12 -13.04
CA PHE A 139 -2.52 -7.08 -11.64
C PHE A 139 -1.34 -6.11 -11.48
N PRO A 140 -1.43 -5.06 -10.66
CA PRO A 140 -0.36 -4.07 -10.53
C PRO A 140 0.92 -4.71 -9.96
N GLN A 141 2.07 -4.47 -10.60
CA GLN A 141 3.35 -5.01 -10.13
C GLN A 141 3.67 -4.56 -8.69
N GLY A 142 3.38 -3.29 -8.35
CA GLY A 142 3.57 -2.78 -6.98
C GLY A 142 2.77 -3.55 -5.92
N PHE A 143 1.64 -4.19 -6.28
CA PHE A 143 0.93 -5.09 -5.36
C PHE A 143 1.69 -6.40 -5.18
N ALA A 144 2.24 -6.97 -6.27
CA ALA A 144 3.02 -8.21 -6.20
C ALA A 144 4.25 -8.04 -5.31
N ASP A 145 5.00 -6.97 -5.55
CA ASP A 145 6.24 -6.67 -4.83
C ASP A 145 5.97 -6.42 -3.34
N PHE A 146 4.88 -5.70 -3.03
CA PHE A 146 4.46 -5.47 -1.67
C PHE A 146 4.05 -6.76 -0.94
N LEU A 147 3.29 -7.64 -1.60
CA LEU A 147 2.91 -8.92 -1.03
C LEU A 147 4.13 -9.84 -0.82
N PHE A 148 5.09 -9.80 -1.74
CA PHE A 148 6.36 -10.51 -1.58
C PHE A 148 7.13 -9.96 -0.37
N HIS A 149 7.28 -8.63 -0.28
CA HIS A 149 7.93 -7.96 0.84
C HIS A 149 7.28 -8.33 2.19
N THR A 150 5.95 -8.26 2.28
CA THR A 150 5.21 -8.59 3.51
C THR A 150 5.42 -10.04 3.94
N ASN A 151 5.49 -10.97 2.98
CA ASN A 151 5.81 -12.37 3.26
C ASN A 151 7.27 -12.56 3.68
N TYR A 152 8.21 -11.83 3.08
CA TYR A 152 9.60 -11.87 3.53
C TYR A 152 9.72 -11.35 4.97
N LEU A 153 9.03 -10.26 5.29
CA LEU A 153 9.02 -9.69 6.63
C LEU A 153 8.49 -10.69 7.69
N ARG A 154 7.50 -11.53 7.35
CA ARG A 154 7.08 -12.65 8.22
C ARG A 154 8.24 -13.56 8.60
N ILE A 155 9.11 -13.88 7.65
CA ILE A 155 10.26 -14.76 7.87
C ILE A 155 11.24 -14.07 8.84
N VAL A 156 11.61 -12.82 8.55
CA VAL A 156 12.49 -12.02 9.42
C VAL A 156 11.95 -11.95 10.85
N LEU A 157 10.68 -11.58 11.00
CA LEU A 157 10.05 -11.45 12.32
C LEU A 157 9.91 -12.79 13.05
N SER A 158 9.81 -13.91 12.32
CA SER A 158 9.75 -15.25 12.92
C SER A 158 11.09 -15.69 13.52
N HIS A 159 12.20 -15.13 13.02
CA HIS A 159 13.51 -15.36 13.61
C HIS A 159 13.72 -14.58 14.91
N TRP A 160 12.92 -13.53 15.13
CA TRP A 160 12.99 -12.75 16.35
C TRP A 160 12.29 -13.48 17.49
N GLN A 161 13.05 -13.76 18.54
CA GLN A 161 12.59 -14.41 19.75
C GLN A 161 11.79 -13.41 20.57
N LEU A 162 10.53 -13.76 20.81
CA LEU A 162 9.72 -13.08 21.82
C LEU A 162 9.97 -13.75 23.17
N ARG A 163 10.26 -12.93 24.18
CA ARG A 163 10.24 -13.34 25.58
C ARG A 163 8.84 -13.80 25.97
N LYS A 164 8.74 -14.50 27.11
CA LYS A 164 7.47 -14.97 27.67
C LYS A 164 6.46 -13.87 27.97
N ASP A 165 6.92 -12.63 28.12
CA ASP A 165 6.09 -11.45 28.35
C ASP A 165 5.64 -10.75 27.04
N GLY A 166 6.00 -11.30 25.87
CA GLY A 166 5.68 -10.75 24.57
C GLY A 166 6.61 -9.62 24.12
N THR A 167 7.67 -9.29 24.88
CA THR A 167 8.69 -8.34 24.45
C THR A 167 9.75 -9.04 23.59
N LEU A 168 10.41 -8.30 22.70
CA LEU A 168 11.51 -8.85 21.91
C LEU A 168 12.69 -9.19 22.82
N ASP A 169 13.31 -10.36 22.64
CA ASP A 169 14.45 -10.79 23.44
C ASP A 169 15.74 -10.11 22.97
N THR A 170 15.94 -8.92 23.47
CA THR A 170 17.05 -8.04 23.16
C THR A 170 18.41 -8.55 23.66
N GLU A 171 18.47 -9.45 24.63
CA GLU A 171 19.74 -9.81 25.27
C GLU A 171 20.51 -10.92 24.55
N LEU A 172 19.80 -11.83 23.87
CA LEU A 172 20.41 -12.90 23.06
C LEU A 172 20.63 -12.51 21.60
N GLU A 173 19.89 -11.51 21.08
CA GLU A 173 19.84 -11.17 19.65
C GLU A 173 20.67 -9.95 19.23
N TYR A 174 21.52 -9.39 20.10
CA TYR A 174 22.40 -8.26 19.76
C TYR A 174 23.88 -8.60 19.95
N ALA A 175 24.23 -9.86 19.66
CA ALA A 175 25.57 -10.36 19.88
C ALA A 175 26.48 -10.13 18.67
N GLN A 176 25.91 -9.93 17.47
CA GLN A 176 26.65 -9.99 16.21
C GLN A 176 26.45 -8.73 15.37
N GLU A 177 27.44 -8.43 14.54
CA GLU A 177 27.38 -7.30 13.60
C GLU A 177 26.27 -7.49 12.57
N ASP A 178 26.02 -8.74 12.17
CA ASP A 178 24.96 -9.13 11.23
C ASP A 178 23.55 -8.73 11.71
N ASP A 179 23.35 -8.58 13.03
CA ASP A 179 22.07 -8.15 13.61
C ASP A 179 21.68 -6.73 13.18
N PHE A 180 22.63 -5.93 12.71
CA PHE A 180 22.45 -4.56 12.21
C PHE A 180 22.29 -4.50 10.70
N TYR A 181 22.43 -5.61 9.99
CA TYR A 181 22.22 -5.63 8.54
C TYR A 181 20.74 -5.43 8.20
N ARG A 182 20.50 -4.80 7.06
CA ARG A 182 19.15 -4.41 6.65
C ARG A 182 18.26 -5.62 6.40
N GLU A 183 18.82 -6.68 5.85
CA GLU A 183 18.13 -7.93 5.51
C GLU A 183 17.46 -8.55 6.74
N ASN A 184 18.04 -8.31 7.93
CA ASN A 184 17.57 -8.77 9.24
C ASN A 184 16.62 -7.78 9.93
N ASN A 185 16.39 -6.58 9.38
CA ASN A 185 15.66 -5.49 10.05
C ASN A 185 14.62 -4.76 9.19
N GLY A 186 14.70 -4.82 7.87
CA GLY A 186 13.82 -4.10 6.94
C GLY A 186 13.41 -4.95 5.75
N GLY A 187 13.75 -6.23 5.74
CA GLY A 187 13.45 -7.15 4.66
C GLY A 187 14.44 -7.11 3.49
N PHE A 188 14.32 -8.06 2.57
CA PHE A 188 14.97 -8.03 1.27
C PHE A 188 14.20 -7.04 0.39
N ALA A 189 14.75 -5.85 0.20
CA ALA A 189 14.31 -4.95 -0.86
C ALA A 189 15.40 -4.95 -1.92
N PHE A 190 15.30 -5.85 -2.91
CA PHE A 190 16.19 -5.84 -4.08
C PHE A 190 16.23 -4.46 -4.75
N HIS A 191 15.19 -3.64 -4.57
CA HIS A 191 15.19 -2.22 -4.91
C HIS A 191 14.33 -1.44 -3.90
N TYR A 192 14.92 -0.40 -3.27
CA TYR A 192 14.25 0.61 -2.43
C TYR A 192 12.89 1.14 -2.95
N PRO A 193 12.65 1.28 -4.28
CA PRO A 193 11.40 1.84 -4.78
C PRO A 193 10.14 1.00 -4.59
N ILE A 194 10.14 -0.19 -3.97
CA ILE A 194 8.89 -0.98 -3.83
C ILE A 194 7.80 -0.19 -3.08
N PHE A 195 8.14 0.44 -1.96
CA PHE A 195 7.18 1.24 -1.20
C PHE A 195 6.79 2.51 -1.94
N ASP A 196 7.76 3.20 -2.53
CA ASP A 196 7.50 4.43 -3.28
C ASP A 196 6.63 4.16 -4.52
N GLN A 197 6.86 3.05 -5.23
CA GLN A 197 6.05 2.63 -6.37
C GLN A 197 4.62 2.30 -5.96
N LEU A 198 4.45 1.54 -4.86
CA LEU A 198 3.12 1.26 -4.34
C LEU A 198 2.40 2.55 -3.92
N ASP A 199 3.07 3.41 -3.17
CA ASP A 199 2.50 4.64 -2.63
C ASP A 199 2.11 5.61 -3.75
N VAL A 200 2.99 5.81 -4.74
CA VAL A 200 2.71 6.62 -5.93
C VAL A 200 1.55 6.01 -6.72
N PHE A 201 1.58 4.70 -6.98
CA PHE A 201 0.51 4.03 -7.72
C PHE A 201 -0.85 4.17 -7.04
N VAL A 202 -0.91 3.91 -5.73
CA VAL A 202 -2.15 3.98 -4.94
C VAL A 202 -2.66 5.41 -4.87
N LYS A 203 -1.77 6.39 -4.64
CA LYS A 203 -2.12 7.82 -4.62
C LYS A 203 -2.68 8.28 -5.96
N ASP A 204 -1.95 8.05 -7.05
CA ASP A 204 -2.34 8.48 -8.39
C ASP A 204 -3.68 7.85 -8.79
N THR A 205 -3.86 6.56 -8.50
CA THR A 205 -5.11 5.86 -8.79
C THR A 205 -6.27 6.40 -7.95
N TYR A 206 -6.05 6.65 -6.65
CA TYR A 206 -7.06 7.24 -5.77
C TYR A 206 -7.51 8.63 -6.25
N GLU A 207 -6.56 9.51 -6.56
CA GLU A 207 -6.85 10.87 -7.05
C GLU A 207 -7.59 10.83 -8.39
N SER A 208 -7.18 9.95 -9.30
CA SER A 208 -7.85 9.78 -10.59
C SER A 208 -9.28 9.26 -10.46
N LEU A 209 -9.52 8.30 -9.55
CA LEU A 209 -10.85 7.80 -9.25
C LEU A 209 -11.75 8.87 -8.63
N LEU A 210 -11.21 9.75 -7.77
CA LEU A 210 -11.97 10.89 -7.24
C LEU A 210 -12.40 11.86 -8.34
N LEU A 211 -11.51 12.18 -9.28
CA LEU A 211 -11.85 13.03 -10.43
C LEU A 211 -12.91 12.38 -11.31
N HIS A 212 -12.78 11.07 -11.55
CA HIS A 212 -13.77 10.30 -12.32
C HIS A 212 -15.14 10.29 -11.62
N GLN A 213 -15.17 10.07 -10.30
CA GLN A 213 -16.38 10.13 -9.49
C GLN A 213 -17.09 11.48 -9.61
N GLN A 214 -16.33 12.59 -9.51
CA GLN A 214 -16.86 13.94 -9.66
C GLN A 214 -17.43 14.17 -11.07
N GLY A 215 -16.74 13.71 -12.11
CA GLY A 215 -17.22 13.76 -13.49
C GLY A 215 -18.53 13.02 -13.69
N LEU A 216 -18.65 11.80 -13.13
CA LEU A 216 -19.89 11.01 -13.19
C LEU A 216 -21.05 11.67 -12.42
N LEU A 217 -20.79 12.25 -11.25
CA LEU A 217 -21.79 12.98 -10.46
C LEU A 217 -22.29 14.22 -11.21
N LYS A 218 -21.38 14.98 -11.84
CA LYS A 218 -21.72 16.15 -12.65
C LYS A 218 -22.59 15.76 -13.85
N ALA A 219 -22.20 14.74 -14.60
CA ALA A 219 -22.97 14.23 -15.73
C ALA A 219 -24.39 13.77 -15.32
N LEU A 220 -24.51 13.13 -14.15
CA LEU A 220 -25.80 12.72 -13.60
C LEU A 220 -26.69 13.93 -13.24
N LYS A 221 -26.09 15.02 -12.72
CA LYS A 221 -26.81 16.22 -12.30
C LYS A 221 -27.28 17.07 -13.48
N GLU A 222 -26.43 17.23 -14.49
CA GLU A 222 -26.72 18.08 -15.63
C GLU A 222 -27.71 17.45 -16.61
N GLY A 223 -27.99 16.14 -16.46
CA GLY A 223 -28.72 15.37 -17.46
C GLY A 223 -28.05 15.46 -18.84
N ASP A 224 -26.76 15.82 -18.85
CA ASP A 224 -26.07 16.27 -20.05
C ASP A 224 -25.86 15.07 -20.98
N SER A 225 -26.26 15.28 -22.22
CA SER A 225 -26.12 14.31 -23.30
C SER A 225 -24.68 14.21 -23.83
N GLY A 226 -23.78 15.08 -23.36
CA GLY A 226 -22.37 15.05 -23.69
C GLY A 226 -21.75 13.69 -23.38
N GLU A 227 -21.12 13.07 -24.37
CA GLU A 227 -20.29 11.89 -24.15
C GLU A 227 -19.22 12.25 -23.11
N VAL A 228 -19.38 11.74 -21.89
CA VAL A 228 -18.30 11.75 -20.91
C VAL A 228 -17.19 10.92 -21.53
N GLY A 229 -16.20 11.60 -22.11
CA GLY A 229 -15.03 10.96 -22.68
C GLY A 229 -14.50 9.98 -21.65
N THR A 230 -14.31 8.72 -22.06
CA THR A 230 -13.61 7.75 -21.23
C THR A 230 -12.22 8.33 -20.98
N VAL A 231 -12.02 8.90 -19.80
CA VAL A 231 -10.68 9.16 -19.29
C VAL A 231 -10.10 7.78 -19.08
N LEU A 232 -9.35 7.30 -20.07
CA LEU A 232 -8.47 6.16 -19.87
C LEU A 232 -7.47 6.62 -18.84
N VAL A 233 -7.69 6.21 -17.59
CA VAL A 233 -6.72 6.35 -16.53
C VAL A 233 -5.64 5.33 -16.83
N SER A 234 -4.71 5.69 -17.72
CA SER A 234 -3.39 5.07 -17.69
C SER A 234 -2.72 5.64 -16.45
N PRO A 235 -2.45 4.84 -15.41
CA PRO A 235 -1.62 5.30 -14.30
C PRO A 235 -0.31 5.78 -14.91
N ARG A 236 0.14 6.98 -14.56
CA ARG A 236 1.30 7.65 -15.19
C ARG A 236 2.65 6.95 -14.91
N GLY A 237 2.63 5.70 -14.44
CA GLY A 237 3.78 4.81 -14.25
C GLY A 237 3.59 3.38 -14.77
N ALA A 238 2.44 3.02 -15.38
CA ALA A 238 2.24 1.66 -15.91
C ALA A 238 3.03 1.40 -17.22
N GLU A 239 3.35 2.43 -17.99
CA GLU A 239 4.08 2.32 -19.26
C GLU A 239 5.61 2.23 -19.09
N GLN A 240 6.15 2.47 -17.89
CA GLN A 240 7.59 2.30 -17.62
C GLN A 240 7.97 0.90 -17.10
N ALA A 241 7.02 -0.03 -17.01
CA ALA A 241 7.36 -1.44 -17.02
C ALA A 241 7.79 -1.82 -18.44
N THR A 242 9.02 -1.44 -18.80
CA THR A 242 9.75 -2.13 -19.88
C THR A 242 9.54 -3.62 -19.70
N GLU A 243 9.29 -4.31 -20.80
CA GLU A 243 9.19 -5.76 -20.92
C GLU A 243 10.53 -6.43 -20.55
N VAL A 244 10.98 -6.24 -19.31
CA VAL A 244 11.97 -7.09 -18.68
C VAL A 244 11.17 -8.31 -18.30
N THR A 245 11.27 -9.34 -19.15
CA THR A 245 10.89 -10.70 -18.76
C THR A 245 11.90 -11.18 -17.72
N GLU A 246 11.88 -10.56 -16.53
CA GLU A 246 12.56 -11.06 -15.37
C GLU A 246 11.76 -12.27 -14.93
N VAL A 247 12.22 -13.43 -15.39
CA VAL A 247 11.77 -14.73 -14.89
C VAL A 247 12.22 -14.76 -13.43
N TYR A 248 11.33 -14.36 -12.53
CA TYR A 248 11.48 -14.67 -11.12
C TYR A 248 11.62 -16.20 -11.03
N PRO A 249 12.69 -16.74 -10.44
CA PRO A 249 12.79 -18.16 -10.24
C PRO A 249 11.63 -18.57 -9.33
N ILE A 250 10.58 -19.15 -9.92
CA ILE A 250 9.61 -19.94 -9.17
C ILE A 250 10.41 -21.15 -8.71
N TYR A 251 10.81 -21.13 -7.44
CA TYR A 251 11.44 -22.28 -6.80
C TYR A 251 10.40 -23.41 -6.74
N VAL A 252 10.42 -24.28 -7.74
CA VAL A 252 9.70 -25.56 -7.72
C VAL A 252 10.69 -26.57 -7.13
N PRO A 253 10.48 -27.08 -5.91
CA PRO A 253 11.38 -28.07 -5.34
C PRO A 253 11.37 -29.33 -6.21
N VAL A 254 12.53 -29.68 -6.77
CA VAL A 254 12.75 -30.97 -7.42
C VAL A 254 12.84 -32.01 -6.32
N GLY A 255 11.77 -32.79 -6.14
CA GLY A 255 11.78 -33.93 -5.23
C GLY A 255 12.92 -34.92 -5.56
N PRO A 256 13.34 -35.76 -4.59
CA PRO A 256 14.54 -36.57 -4.71
C PRO A 256 14.48 -37.49 -5.93
N ALA A 257 15.32 -37.19 -6.93
CA ALA A 257 15.47 -37.99 -8.12
C ALA A 257 16.11 -39.33 -7.74
N LYS A 258 15.37 -40.43 -7.95
CA LYS A 258 15.90 -41.78 -7.89
C LYS A 258 17.03 -41.92 -8.92
N GLY A 259 18.15 -42.46 -8.46
CA GLY A 259 19.41 -42.50 -9.19
C GLY A 259 19.33 -43.15 -10.57
N GLY A 260 20.04 -42.55 -11.51
CA GLY A 260 20.43 -43.12 -12.79
C GLY A 260 21.90 -42.84 -13.03
N LYS A 261 22.69 -43.92 -13.17
CA LYS A 261 24.10 -43.88 -13.57
C LYS A 261 24.20 -43.64 -15.09
N GLY A 262 25.12 -42.76 -15.51
CA GLY A 262 25.58 -42.64 -16.90
C GLY A 262 26.30 -41.30 -17.10
N ALA A 263 27.63 -41.26 -17.05
CA ALA A 263 28.56 -41.43 -18.18
C ALA A 263 28.83 -40.14 -18.99
N THR A 264 29.95 -39.50 -18.63
CA THR A 264 31.03 -38.95 -19.48
C THR A 264 30.78 -37.91 -20.58
N ASN A 265 31.68 -36.90 -20.53
CA ASN A 265 32.34 -36.13 -21.61
C ASN A 265 31.69 -34.83 -22.12
N GLY A 266 32.51 -33.77 -22.17
CA GLY A 266 32.29 -32.66 -23.10
C GLY A 266 32.87 -31.32 -22.67
N HIS A 267 34.13 -31.04 -23.02
CA HIS A 267 34.75 -29.72 -23.04
C HIS A 267 33.93 -28.70 -23.83
N GLY A 268 33.94 -27.44 -23.39
CA GLY A 268 33.41 -26.30 -24.15
C GLY A 268 33.73 -24.96 -23.51
N SER A 269 34.97 -24.51 -23.64
CA SER A 269 35.40 -23.14 -23.35
C SER A 269 34.80 -22.17 -24.37
N VAL A 270 34.03 -21.18 -23.91
CA VAL A 270 33.64 -20.02 -24.73
C VAL A 270 33.97 -18.75 -23.95
N ARG A 271 35.06 -18.10 -24.36
CA ARG A 271 35.30 -16.67 -24.15
C ARG A 271 34.23 -15.91 -24.93
N LYS A 272 33.59 -14.93 -24.30
CA LYS A 272 32.97 -13.81 -25.00
C LYS A 272 33.48 -12.52 -24.39
N ASP A 273 34.05 -11.74 -25.27
CA ASP A 273 34.61 -10.42 -25.06
C ASP A 273 33.52 -9.46 -24.56
N ILE A 274 33.87 -8.68 -23.54
CA ILE A 274 33.09 -7.54 -23.05
C ILE A 274 33.55 -6.35 -23.90
N GLU A 275 32.65 -5.84 -24.75
CA GLU A 275 32.85 -4.55 -25.40
C GLU A 275 32.43 -3.44 -24.45
N ASP A 276 33.37 -2.52 -24.26
CA ASP A 276 33.23 -1.21 -23.64
C ASP A 276 32.07 -0.43 -24.28
N ARG A 277 31.25 0.21 -23.45
CA ARG A 277 30.40 1.30 -23.90
C ARG A 277 30.26 2.40 -22.85
N ASP A 278 31.13 3.38 -23.04
CA ASP A 278 31.03 4.82 -22.83
C ASP A 278 29.99 5.35 -21.83
N ALA A 279 30.55 5.91 -20.76
CA ALA A 279 29.92 6.84 -19.85
C ALA A 279 29.51 8.14 -20.57
N LEU A 280 28.24 8.52 -20.42
CA LEU A 280 27.77 9.89 -20.64
C LEU A 280 27.43 10.51 -19.30
N THR A 281 28.35 11.34 -18.84
CA THR A 281 28.18 12.32 -17.77
C THR A 281 27.14 13.36 -18.20
N MET A 282 26.04 13.49 -17.46
CA MET A 282 25.23 14.71 -17.46
C MET A 282 25.49 15.47 -16.15
N GLU A 283 26.01 16.69 -16.30
CA GLU A 283 26.11 17.71 -15.26
C GLU A 283 24.71 18.13 -14.79
N PRO A 284 24.49 18.37 -13.48
CA PRO A 284 23.28 19.02 -13.00
C PRO A 284 23.47 20.55 -12.92
N ASP A 285 22.68 21.27 -13.72
CA ASP A 285 22.48 22.71 -13.57
C ASP A 285 21.72 23.05 -12.27
N ASP A 286 22.31 23.98 -11.54
CA ASP A 286 21.76 24.98 -10.63
C ASP A 286 20.29 24.86 -10.16
N VAL A 287 20.13 24.45 -8.90
CA VAL A 287 19.00 24.89 -8.06
C VAL A 287 19.53 25.53 -6.77
N SER A 288 19.64 26.85 -6.84
CA SER A 288 19.89 27.75 -5.71
C SER A 288 18.69 27.75 -4.75
N LEU A 289 18.89 27.22 -3.54
CA LEU A 289 17.99 27.44 -2.41
C LEU A 289 18.74 28.23 -1.32
N TYR A 290 18.41 29.51 -1.25
CA TYR A 290 18.70 30.40 -0.14
C TYR A 290 18.13 29.82 1.16
N LEU A 291 19.00 29.60 2.16
CA LEU A 291 18.61 29.52 3.57
C LEU A 291 19.42 30.56 4.36
N PRO A 292 18.78 31.28 5.31
CA PRO A 292 19.44 32.36 6.04
C PRO A 292 20.38 31.81 7.12
N ALA A 293 21.56 32.43 7.19
CA ALA A 293 22.56 32.22 8.22
C ALA A 293 22.05 32.67 9.59
N ASN A 294 22.28 31.84 10.62
CA ASN A 294 22.66 32.35 11.94
C ASN A 294 23.37 31.29 12.79
N SER A 295 24.55 31.71 13.28
CA SER A 295 25.19 31.34 14.54
C SER A 295 25.56 29.86 14.76
N LEU A 296 26.87 29.58 14.76
CA LEU A 296 27.57 29.21 16.00
C LEU A 296 29.10 29.37 15.86
N ARG A 297 29.65 30.14 16.80
CA ARG A 297 31.08 30.19 17.18
C ARG A 297 31.52 28.83 17.72
N GLY A 298 32.79 28.47 17.51
CA GLY A 298 33.49 27.57 18.44
C GLY A 298 34.71 26.85 17.88
N ASN A 299 35.88 27.50 18.01
CA ASN A 299 37.23 26.98 18.29
C ASN A 299 37.58 25.51 18.01
N GLY A 300 38.79 25.30 17.47
CA GLY A 300 39.60 24.15 17.90
C GLY A 300 40.56 23.57 16.88
N MET A 301 41.53 24.36 16.42
CA MET A 301 42.64 23.90 15.59
C MET A 301 43.67 23.17 16.47
N THR A 302 43.90 21.88 16.24
CA THR A 302 45.20 21.25 16.51
C THR A 302 45.48 20.17 15.47
N SER A 303 46.49 20.43 14.66
CA SER A 303 47.15 19.47 13.77
C SER A 303 48.19 18.68 14.55
N VAL A 304 48.21 17.36 14.43
CA VAL A 304 49.39 16.53 14.69
C VAL A 304 49.57 15.56 13.53
N THR A 305 50.80 15.58 13.01
CA THR A 305 51.34 14.84 11.89
C THR A 305 51.74 13.40 12.26
N SER A 306 51.44 12.47 11.34
CA SER A 306 52.27 11.36 10.83
C SER A 306 53.12 10.48 11.78
N ARG A 307 52.95 9.15 11.67
CA ARG A 307 53.78 8.21 10.87
C ARG A 307 54.09 6.88 11.60
N GLU A 308 54.16 5.81 10.79
CA GLU A 308 54.81 4.48 10.96
C GLU A 308 53.99 3.39 11.66
N SER A 309 53.49 2.38 10.91
CA SER A 309 54.18 1.27 10.22
C SER A 309 54.35 0.06 11.15
N GLY A 310 53.62 -1.02 10.85
CA GLY A 310 53.75 -2.30 11.53
C GLY A 310 52.94 -3.38 10.84
N ASP A 311 53.57 -4.01 9.85
CA ASP A 311 53.13 -5.25 9.20
C ASP A 311 52.76 -6.33 10.24
N ARG A 312 51.64 -7.02 10.01
CA ARG A 312 51.51 -8.43 10.41
C ARG A 312 50.48 -9.14 9.54
N VAL A 313 51.02 -9.95 8.64
CA VAL A 313 50.34 -11.02 7.92
C VAL A 313 50.02 -12.13 8.93
N THR A 314 48.75 -12.50 9.04
CA THR A 314 48.34 -13.82 9.51
C THR A 314 47.31 -14.38 8.55
N GLU A 315 47.70 -15.52 8.01
CA GLU A 315 47.05 -16.37 7.03
C GLU A 315 46.11 -17.36 7.77
N VAL A 316 45.05 -17.79 7.08
CA VAL A 316 44.28 -19.04 7.27
C VAL A 316 43.30 -19.14 8.47
N GLU A 317 42.00 -19.08 8.19
CA GLU A 317 41.14 -20.30 8.14
C GLU A 317 39.78 -19.95 7.50
N GLU A 318 39.63 -20.41 6.26
CA GLU A 318 38.37 -20.48 5.53
C GLU A 318 37.56 -21.65 6.10
N ARG A 319 36.53 -21.38 6.90
CA ARG A 319 35.51 -22.37 7.28
C ARG A 319 34.21 -22.07 6.57
N THR A 320 34.04 -22.75 5.45
CA THR A 320 32.77 -23.00 4.80
C THR A 320 31.84 -23.75 5.76
N SER A 321 30.74 -23.10 6.16
CA SER A 321 29.63 -23.76 6.87
C SER A 321 28.43 -23.87 5.93
N THR A 322 28.49 -24.87 5.05
CA THR A 322 27.31 -25.50 4.45
C THR A 322 26.51 -26.22 5.53
N ALA A 323 25.28 -25.78 5.81
CA ALA A 323 24.14 -26.61 6.21
C ALA A 323 22.96 -25.77 6.73
N ILE A 324 22.11 -25.22 5.85
CA ILE A 324 20.66 -25.10 6.08
C ILE A 324 19.98 -25.20 4.71
N GLU A 325 19.86 -26.43 4.19
CA GLU A 325 18.89 -26.78 3.14
C GLU A 325 17.85 -27.71 3.78
N ASP A 326 16.62 -27.61 3.28
CA ASP A 326 15.44 -28.44 3.56
C ASP A 326 14.61 -28.12 4.83
N ASN A 327 13.61 -27.24 4.66
CA ASN A 327 12.18 -27.53 4.89
C ASN A 327 11.34 -26.24 4.89
N VAL A 328 10.70 -25.91 3.75
CA VAL A 328 9.53 -25.01 3.73
C VAL A 328 8.42 -25.70 2.98
N TYR A 329 7.59 -26.45 3.72
CA TYR A 329 6.26 -26.81 3.26
C TYR A 329 5.34 -25.61 3.45
N MET A 330 4.72 -25.16 2.36
CA MET A 330 3.53 -24.31 2.41
C MET A 330 2.37 -25.11 3.02
N ILE A 331 2.34 -25.20 4.35
CA ILE A 331 1.15 -25.60 5.08
C ILE A 331 0.38 -24.32 5.37
N TYR A 332 -0.82 -24.20 4.81
CA TYR A 332 -1.83 -23.26 5.31
C TYR A 332 -2.18 -23.69 6.74
N HIS A 333 -1.39 -23.24 7.71
CA HIS A 333 -1.81 -23.27 9.10
C HIS A 333 -2.96 -22.27 9.24
N LYS A 334 -4.13 -22.80 9.58
CA LYS A 334 -5.23 -22.04 10.19
C LYS A 334 -4.60 -21.07 11.20
N ALA A 335 -4.92 -19.78 11.11
CA ALA A 335 -4.44 -18.78 12.04
C ALA A 335 -4.57 -19.31 13.48
N PRO A 336 -3.54 -19.19 14.33
CA PRO A 336 -3.65 -19.63 15.71
C PRO A 336 -4.89 -18.96 16.31
N GLU A 337 -5.82 -19.78 16.80
CA GLU A 337 -6.95 -19.25 17.54
C GLU A 337 -6.41 -18.43 18.72
N PRO A 338 -7.03 -17.27 19.02
CA PRO A 338 -6.54 -16.41 20.09
C PRO A 338 -6.37 -17.24 21.36
N TYR A 339 -5.15 -17.27 21.89
CA TYR A 339 -4.87 -17.97 23.13
C TYR A 339 -5.67 -17.30 24.25
N GLU A 340 -6.61 -18.04 24.85
CA GLU A 340 -7.27 -17.59 26.06
C GLU A 340 -6.24 -17.61 27.19
N VAL A 341 -5.84 -16.42 27.63
CA VAL A 341 -5.05 -16.24 28.85
C VAL A 341 -5.84 -16.83 30.01
N PRO A 342 -5.31 -17.81 30.76
CA PRO A 342 -5.93 -18.25 32.00
C PRO A 342 -5.99 -17.04 32.94
N VAL A 343 -7.20 -16.55 33.18
CA VAL A 343 -7.43 -15.48 34.16
C VAL A 343 -7.16 -16.09 35.54
N GLU A 344 -5.98 -15.83 36.09
CA GLU A 344 -5.74 -16.09 37.51
C GLU A 344 -6.78 -15.33 38.33
N PRO A 345 -7.42 -15.95 39.33
CA PRO A 345 -8.38 -15.28 40.18
C PRO A 345 -7.70 -14.14 40.93
N SER A 346 -7.90 -12.93 40.40
CA SER A 346 -7.53 -11.67 41.02
C SER A 346 -8.05 -11.65 42.46
N ARG A 347 -7.13 -11.53 43.42
CA ARG A 347 -7.43 -11.28 44.82
C ARG A 347 -8.17 -9.95 44.92
N LYS A 348 -9.49 -10.04 44.98
CA LYS A 348 -10.41 -8.90 45.17
C LYS A 348 -10.07 -8.19 46.48
N SER A 349 -9.62 -6.96 46.38
CA SER A 349 -9.81 -5.94 47.41
C SER A 349 -11.20 -5.33 47.20
N PRO A 350 -12.17 -5.51 48.12
CA PRO A 350 -13.49 -4.92 47.97
C PRO A 350 -13.46 -3.50 48.56
N ASP A 351 -13.57 -2.46 47.73
CA ASP A 351 -14.50 -1.34 48.01
C ASP A 351 -14.42 -0.15 47.02
N ARG A 352 -13.44 -0.06 46.11
CA ARG A 352 -13.25 1.17 45.32
C ARG A 352 -13.90 1.22 43.94
N ASP A 353 -14.26 0.07 43.35
CA ASP A 353 -14.73 0.04 41.95
C ASP A 353 -16.24 0.18 41.79
N ALA A 354 -17.03 -0.08 42.85
CA ALA A 354 -18.49 0.07 42.80
C ALA A 354 -18.92 1.55 42.66
N VAL A 355 -18.16 2.49 43.25
CA VAL A 355 -18.48 3.92 43.22
C VAL A 355 -18.16 4.56 41.86
N LYS A 356 -17.15 4.06 41.14
CA LYS A 356 -16.79 4.59 39.81
C LYS A 356 -17.74 4.11 38.71
N LYS A 357 -18.28 2.90 38.81
CA LYS A 357 -19.19 2.35 37.80
C LYS A 357 -20.55 3.07 37.78
N GLY A 358 -21.12 3.37 38.95
CA GLY A 358 -22.38 4.13 39.03
C GLY A 358 -22.28 5.54 38.43
N LYS A 359 -21.20 6.27 38.73
CA LYS A 359 -20.97 7.62 38.18
C LYS A 359 -20.81 7.68 36.66
N MET A 360 -20.39 6.58 36.03
CA MET A 360 -20.22 6.51 34.58
C MET A 360 -21.53 6.14 33.88
N GLU A 361 -22.37 5.30 34.50
CA GLU A 361 -23.70 4.96 33.98
C GLU A 361 -24.65 6.17 34.03
N ASP A 362 -24.60 6.98 35.10
CA ASP A 362 -25.39 8.22 35.20
C ASP A 362 -25.05 9.23 34.09
N LYS A 363 -23.74 9.43 33.81
CA LYS A 363 -23.28 10.31 32.71
C LYS A 363 -23.66 9.81 31.32
N LEU A 364 -23.67 8.48 31.13
CA LEU A 364 -24.09 7.87 29.87
C LEU A 364 -25.60 8.02 29.64
N GLN A 365 -26.39 8.02 30.71
CA GLN A 365 -27.83 8.20 30.64
C GLN A 365 -28.21 9.66 30.36
N GLU A 366 -27.47 10.62 30.93
CA GLU A 366 -27.60 12.05 30.63
C GLU A 366 -27.29 12.37 29.15
N LEU A 367 -26.18 11.84 28.62
CA LEU A 367 -25.82 11.99 27.20
C LEU A 367 -26.85 11.38 26.23
N ARG A 368 -27.50 10.27 26.62
CA ARG A 368 -28.57 9.67 25.81
C ARG A 368 -29.82 10.55 25.77
N GLN A 369 -30.18 11.20 26.87
CA GLN A 369 -31.31 12.13 26.90
C GLN A 369 -31.01 13.39 26.08
N GLU A 370 -29.78 13.91 26.14
CA GLU A 370 -29.36 15.07 25.35
C GLU A 370 -29.44 14.77 23.84
N LEU A 371 -28.91 13.62 23.39
CA LEU A 371 -28.98 13.20 21.99
C LEU A 371 -30.41 12.97 21.48
N GLN A 372 -31.34 12.51 22.33
CA GLN A 372 -32.74 12.35 21.95
C GLN A 372 -33.48 13.67 21.80
N SER A 373 -33.02 14.75 22.43
CA SER A 373 -33.64 16.07 22.33
C SER A 373 -33.22 16.87 21.08
N VAL A 374 -32.08 16.50 20.46
CA VAL A 374 -31.54 17.20 19.28
C VAL A 374 -32.12 16.66 17.96
N VAL A 375 -32.70 15.45 17.95
CA VAL A 375 -33.27 14.83 16.75
C VAL A 375 -34.80 14.97 16.74
N TYR A 376 -35.29 16.21 16.63
CA TYR A 376 -36.66 16.46 16.17
C TYR A 376 -36.71 17.74 15.34
N VAL A 377 -36.39 17.63 14.05
CA VAL A 377 -36.75 18.64 13.06
C VAL A 377 -38.01 18.11 12.35
N PRO A 378 -39.20 18.68 12.60
CA PRO A 378 -40.39 18.29 11.87
C PRO A 378 -40.25 18.78 10.42
N ASN A 379 -40.36 17.85 9.47
CA ASN A 379 -40.53 18.20 8.05
C ASN A 379 -41.87 18.95 7.89
N GLN A 380 -41.80 20.20 7.46
CA GLN A 380 -42.90 20.92 6.81
C GLN A 380 -42.59 21.11 5.34
#